data_AF-A0A2N5ADD7-F1
#
_entry.id   AF-A0A2N5ADD7-F1
#
_cell.length_a   1.000
_cell.length_b   1.000
_cell.length_c   1.000
_cell.angle_alpha   90.00
_cell.angle_beta   90.00
_cell.angle_gamma   90.00
#
_symmetry.space_group_name_H-M   'P 1'
#
loop_
_entity.id
_entity.type
_entity.pdbx_description
1 polymer ?
#
loop_
_entity_poly.entity_id
_entity_poly.type
_entity_poly.pdbx_seq_one_letter_code
_entity_poly.pdbx_strand_id
1 'polypeptide(L)'
;ALDDTVAFVRHSARPWIDAGVAQASDDPLTIYHIGQLDSRLAAADALLERAGRVLDRYKNDLSEEHVAEASLAVARAKIWTTEVALEAASRLFELGGARATGESLNLDRHWRNARVHTLHDPVRWKYQLLGNWVLNGIRPQRHDWN
;
A
#
# COMPACT_ATOMS: atom_id res chain seq x y z
N ALA A 1 2.77 -6.68 7.20
CA ALA A 1 2.86 -5.49 8.07
C ALA A 1 1.65 -5.36 8.98
N LEU A 2 0.44 -5.14 8.45
CA LEU A 2 -0.79 -4.98 9.24
C LEU A 2 -1.02 -6.15 10.22
N ASP A 3 -0.92 -7.39 9.76
CA ASP A 3 -1.10 -8.57 10.64
C ASP A 3 -0.10 -8.60 11.81
N ASP A 4 1.17 -8.30 11.54
CA ASP A 4 2.20 -8.18 12.59
C ASP A 4 1.87 -7.03 13.54
N THR A 5 1.36 -5.90 13.04
CA THR A 5 0.90 -4.78 13.87
C THR A 5 -0.25 -5.22 14.78
N VAL A 6 -1.27 -5.88 14.24
CA VAL A 6 -2.43 -6.37 15.01
C VAL A 6 -1.98 -7.38 16.08
N ALA A 7 -1.12 -8.32 15.72
CA ALA A 7 -0.59 -9.30 16.66
C ALA A 7 0.25 -8.62 17.77
N PHE A 8 1.10 -7.67 17.41
CA PHE A 8 1.94 -6.97 18.38
C PHE A 8 1.11 -6.09 19.32
N VAL A 9 0.14 -5.34 18.80
CA VAL A 9 -0.76 -4.50 19.59
C VAL A 9 -1.55 -5.32 20.60
N ARG A 10 -2.08 -6.48 20.19
CA ARG A 10 -2.88 -7.36 21.05
C ARG A 10 -2.07 -8.04 22.16
N HIS A 11 -0.80 -8.34 21.91
CA HIS A 11 -0.06 -9.25 22.79
C HIS A 11 1.18 -8.63 23.46
N SER A 12 1.69 -7.51 22.94
CA SER A 12 3.00 -6.97 23.35
C SER A 12 3.00 -5.47 23.61
N ALA A 13 2.12 -4.69 22.98
CA ALA A 13 2.05 -3.25 23.17
C ALA A 13 1.49 -2.89 24.55
N ARG A 14 1.93 -1.74 25.08
CA ARG A 14 1.42 -1.18 26.32
C ARG A 14 0.43 -0.05 25.98
N PRO A 15 -0.70 0.05 26.70
CA PRO A 15 -1.62 1.17 26.50
C PRO A 15 -0.93 2.50 26.82
N TRP A 16 -1.31 3.56 26.11
CA TRP A 16 -0.91 4.92 26.47
C TRP A 16 -1.55 5.30 27.80
N ILE A 17 -0.80 5.98 28.67
CA ILE A 17 -1.25 6.26 30.04
C ILE A 17 -2.52 7.12 30.07
N ASP A 18 -2.64 8.08 29.16
CA ASP A 18 -3.82 8.97 29.10
C ASP A 18 -4.99 8.35 28.32
N ALA A 19 -4.80 7.19 27.68
CA ALA A 19 -5.88 6.52 26.98
C ALA A 19 -6.92 5.90 27.94
N GLY A 20 -6.56 5.72 29.22
CA GLY A 20 -7.49 5.23 30.24
C GLY A 20 -7.97 3.78 30.03
N VAL A 21 -7.24 3.00 29.23
CA VAL A 21 -7.59 1.61 28.88
C VAL A 21 -6.60 0.60 29.46
N ALA A 22 -7.07 -0.62 29.69
CA ALA A 22 -6.25 -1.70 30.24
C ALA A 22 -5.34 -2.34 29.18
N GLN A 23 -5.76 -2.35 27.91
CA GLN A 23 -5.01 -2.94 26.80
C GLN A 23 -4.80 -1.92 25.69
N ALA A 24 -3.65 -1.97 25.02
CA ALA A 24 -3.37 -1.10 23.87
C ALA A 24 -4.38 -1.29 22.72
N SER A 25 -4.93 -2.51 22.57
CA SER A 25 -5.96 -2.82 21.59
C SER A 25 -7.31 -2.15 21.84
N ASP A 26 -7.53 -1.63 23.05
CA ASP A 26 -8.78 -0.94 23.43
C ASP A 26 -8.67 0.58 23.22
N ASP A 27 -7.48 1.09 22.89
CA ASP A 27 -7.27 2.52 22.63
C ASP A 27 -8.04 2.96 21.36
N PRO A 28 -8.95 3.94 21.45
CA PRO A 28 -9.77 4.37 20.31
C PRO A 28 -8.93 4.92 19.14
N LEU A 29 -7.76 5.51 19.39
CA LEU A 29 -6.87 6.01 18.34
C LEU A 29 -6.16 4.86 17.63
N THR A 30 -5.77 3.83 18.38
CA THR A 30 -5.21 2.60 17.79
C THR A 30 -6.26 1.91 16.91
N ILE A 31 -7.49 1.75 17.39
CA ILE A 31 -8.61 1.18 16.62
C ILE A 31 -8.86 1.98 15.35
N TYR A 32 -8.89 3.32 15.46
CA TYR A 32 -9.04 4.22 14.31
C TYR A 32 -7.96 3.99 13.25
N HIS A 33 -6.69 3.94 13.64
CA HIS A 33 -5.60 3.75 12.70
C HIS A 33 -5.60 2.36 12.05
N ILE A 34 -5.98 1.31 12.79
CA ILE A 34 -6.18 -0.02 12.20
C ILE A 34 -7.28 0.01 11.14
N GLY A 35 -8.41 0.66 11.42
CA GLY A 35 -9.50 0.82 10.44
C GLY A 35 -9.10 1.63 9.20
N GLN A 36 -8.27 2.68 9.37
CA GLN A 36 -7.71 3.42 8.24
C GLN A 36 -6.81 2.53 7.37
N LEU A 37 -5.91 1.75 7.98
CA LEU A 37 -5.01 0.86 7.23
C LEU A 37 -5.78 -0.24 6.51
N ASP A 38 -6.75 -0.88 7.18
CA ASP A 38 -7.58 -1.94 6.62
C ASP A 38 -8.38 -1.45 5.40
N SER A 39 -9.09 -0.33 5.53
CA SER A 39 -9.86 0.24 4.41
C SER A 39 -9.00 0.63 3.22
N ARG A 40 -7.79 1.16 3.46
CA ARG A 40 -6.83 1.50 2.41
C ARG A 40 -6.25 0.25 1.73
N LEU A 41 -5.99 -0.81 2.49
CA LEU A 41 -5.56 -2.10 1.97
C LEU A 41 -6.64 -2.75 1.09
N ALA A 42 -7.90 -2.75 1.54
CA ALA A 42 -9.01 -3.25 0.75
C ALA A 42 -9.17 -2.50 -0.60
N ALA A 43 -8.95 -1.17 -0.60
CA ALA A 43 -8.91 -0.40 -1.84
C ALA A 43 -7.72 -0.78 -2.75
N ALA A 44 -6.57 -1.13 -2.17
CA ALA A 44 -5.40 -1.63 -2.92
C ALA A 44 -5.69 -2.97 -3.59
N ASP A 45 -6.31 -3.90 -2.86
CA ASP A 45 -6.68 -5.22 -3.36
C ASP A 45 -7.70 -5.09 -4.51
N ALA A 46 -8.70 -4.22 -4.36
CA ALA A 46 -9.68 -3.97 -5.40
C ALA A 46 -9.05 -3.38 -6.69
N LEU A 47 -8.08 -2.46 -6.55
CA LEU A 47 -7.34 -1.90 -7.69
C LEU A 47 -6.45 -2.94 -8.36
N LEU A 48 -5.77 -3.78 -7.57
CA LEU A 48 -4.93 -4.86 -8.07
C LEU A 48 -5.75 -5.90 -8.84
N GLU A 49 -6.88 -6.34 -8.27
CA GLU A 49 -7.78 -7.28 -8.92
C GLU A 49 -8.34 -6.70 -10.22
N ARG A 50 -8.74 -5.42 -10.21
CA ARG A 50 -9.19 -4.73 -11.42
C ARG A 50 -8.10 -4.70 -12.49
N ALA A 51 -6.85 -4.42 -12.14
CA ALA A 51 -5.74 -4.45 -13.08
C ALA A 51 -5.54 -5.85 -13.68
N GLY A 52 -5.61 -6.90 -12.85
CA GLY A 52 -5.56 -8.29 -13.32
C GLY A 52 -6.66 -8.63 -14.33
N ARG A 53 -7.91 -8.26 -14.03
CA ARG A 53 -9.05 -8.47 -14.95
C ARG A 53 -8.88 -7.75 -16.30
N VAL A 54 -8.28 -6.56 -16.31
CA VAL A 54 -8.01 -5.82 -17.56
C VAL A 54 -6.92 -6.52 -18.37
N LEU A 55 -5.84 -6.97 -17.72
CA LEU A 55 -4.79 -7.75 -18.37
C LEU A 55 -5.34 -9.05 -18.96
N ASP A 56 -6.16 -9.78 -18.22
CA ASP A 56 -6.78 -11.03 -18.67
C ASP A 56 -7.69 -10.83 -19.88
N ARG A 57 -8.43 -9.71 -19.92
CA ARG A 57 -9.31 -9.35 -21.03
C ARG A 57 -8.53 -9.11 -22.32
N TYR A 58 -7.42 -8.38 -22.24
CA TYR A 58 -6.68 -7.91 -23.41
C TYR A 58 -5.44 -8.75 -23.76
N LYS A 59 -5.18 -9.85 -23.05
CA LYS A 59 -4.00 -10.71 -23.27
C LYS A 59 -3.80 -11.19 -24.71
N ASN A 60 -4.87 -11.27 -25.51
CA ASN A 60 -4.84 -11.73 -26.90
C ASN A 60 -5.10 -10.60 -27.92
N ASP A 61 -5.32 -9.36 -27.48
CA ASP A 61 -5.61 -8.20 -28.33
C ASP A 61 -4.79 -6.99 -27.86
N LEU A 62 -3.58 -6.86 -28.41
CA LEU A 62 -2.58 -5.88 -28.00
C LEU A 62 -2.62 -4.59 -28.84
N SER A 63 -3.81 -4.16 -29.22
CA SER A 63 -4.03 -2.84 -29.81
C SER A 63 -3.44 -1.74 -28.91
N GLU A 64 -3.08 -0.59 -29.49
CA GLU A 64 -2.56 0.54 -28.71
C GLU A 64 -3.54 1.01 -27.63
N GLU A 65 -4.83 0.92 -27.91
CA GLU A 65 -5.91 1.30 -26.98
C GLU A 65 -5.99 0.33 -25.81
N HIS A 66 -6.01 -0.97 -26.07
CA HIS A 66 -6.08 -1.99 -25.02
C HIS A 66 -4.82 -2.01 -24.15
N VAL A 67 -3.65 -1.80 -24.74
CA VAL A 67 -2.40 -1.65 -23.97
C VAL A 67 -2.44 -0.39 -23.11
N ALA A 68 -2.93 0.74 -23.64
CA ALA A 68 -3.10 1.95 -22.84
C ALA A 68 -4.03 1.72 -21.64
N GLU A 69 -5.18 1.06 -21.85
CA GLU A 69 -6.11 0.73 -20.76
C GLU A 69 -5.47 -0.16 -19.69
N ALA A 70 -4.72 -1.18 -20.10
CA ALA A 70 -3.99 -2.05 -19.18
C ALA A 70 -2.94 -1.27 -18.38
N SER A 71 -2.12 -0.45 -19.05
CA SER A 71 -1.12 0.40 -18.40
C SER A 71 -1.74 1.36 -17.39
N LEU A 72 -2.90 1.95 -17.70
CA LEU A 72 -3.61 2.83 -16.77
C LEU A 72 -4.11 2.07 -15.54
N ALA A 73 -4.66 0.87 -15.71
CA ALA A 73 -5.14 0.05 -14.61
C ALA A 73 -3.98 -0.39 -13.69
N VAL A 74 -2.88 -0.86 -14.28
CA VAL A 74 -1.66 -1.24 -13.55
C VAL A 74 -1.04 -0.04 -12.84
N ALA A 75 -0.99 1.14 -13.47
CA ALA A 75 -0.47 2.35 -12.85
C ALA A 75 -1.26 2.75 -11.60
N ARG A 76 -2.60 2.69 -11.64
CA ARG A 76 -3.45 2.97 -10.46
C ARG A 76 -3.19 1.99 -9.32
N ALA A 77 -3.15 0.69 -9.64
CA ALA A 77 -2.85 -0.34 -8.66
C ALA A 77 -1.47 -0.11 -8.02
N LYS A 78 -0.44 0.13 -8.84
CA LYS A 78 0.93 0.35 -8.39
C LYS A 78 1.09 1.56 -7.47
N ILE A 79 0.47 2.69 -7.84
CA ILE A 79 0.51 3.91 -7.02
C ILE A 79 -0.03 3.59 -5.63
N TRP A 80 -1.22 3.01 -5.57
CA TRP A 80 -1.90 2.82 -4.30
C TRP A 80 -1.23 1.75 -3.45
N THR A 81 -0.82 0.62 -4.05
CA THR A 81 -0.09 -0.43 -3.32
C THR A 81 1.26 0.06 -2.81
N THR A 82 1.95 0.94 -3.53
CA THR A 82 3.19 1.57 -3.08
C THR A 82 2.97 2.39 -1.81
N GLU A 83 1.95 3.25 -1.80
CA GLU A 83 1.65 4.11 -0.66
C GLU A 83 1.20 3.31 0.55
N VAL A 84 0.25 2.39 0.37
CA VAL A 84 -0.31 1.59 1.46
C VAL A 84 0.75 0.66 2.06
N ALA A 85 1.63 0.05 1.26
CA ALA A 85 2.68 -0.81 1.78
C ALA A 85 3.67 -0.04 2.66
N LEU A 86 4.10 1.15 2.23
CA LEU A 86 5.01 2.00 3.00
C LEU A 86 4.34 2.54 4.27
N GLU A 87 3.08 2.96 4.17
CA GLU A 87 2.32 3.47 5.30
C GLU A 87 2.08 2.38 6.36
N ALA A 88 1.58 1.21 5.97
CA ALA A 88 1.35 0.09 6.89
C ALA A 88 2.63 -0.35 7.59
N ALA A 89 3.75 -0.41 6.86
CA ALA A 89 5.04 -0.78 7.43
C ALA A 89 5.61 0.27 8.39
N SER A 90 5.32 1.55 8.16
CA SER A 90 5.73 2.64 9.06
C SER A 90 4.83 2.73 10.30
N ARG A 91 3.50 2.70 10.11
CA ARG A 91 2.50 2.78 11.19
C ARG A 91 2.61 1.64 12.20
N LEU A 92 3.18 0.50 11.79
CA LEU A 92 3.52 -0.59 12.71
C LEU A 92 4.29 -0.09 13.94
N PHE A 93 5.28 0.79 13.76
CA PHE A 93 6.13 1.26 14.87
C PHE A 93 5.44 2.32 15.73
N GLU A 94 4.59 3.13 15.13
CA GLU A 94 3.78 4.11 15.85
C GLU A 94 2.78 3.41 16.77
N LEU A 95 2.09 2.38 16.27
CA LEU A 95 1.08 1.63 17.03
C LEU A 95 1.71 0.59 17.98
N GLY A 96 2.85 0.01 17.61
CA GLY A 96 3.58 -0.95 18.44
C GLY A 96 4.44 -0.29 19.52
N GLY A 97 4.80 0.98 19.36
CA GLY A 97 5.67 1.73 20.27
C GLY A 97 7.12 1.23 20.29
N ALA A 98 7.93 1.78 21.19
CA ALA A 98 9.37 1.54 21.25
C ALA A 98 9.76 0.05 21.41
N ARG A 99 8.89 -0.81 21.94
CA ARG A 99 9.18 -2.26 22.05
C ARG A 99 9.16 -2.97 20.70
N ALA A 100 8.46 -2.43 19.70
CA ALA A 100 8.39 -3.01 18.36
C ALA A 100 9.71 -2.88 17.58
N THR A 101 10.66 -2.05 18.04
CA THR A 101 11.97 -1.85 17.39
C THR A 101 13.01 -2.90 17.79
N GLY A 102 12.65 -3.89 18.61
CA GLY A 102 13.55 -4.96 19.00
C GLY A 102 14.05 -5.75 17.78
N GLU A 103 15.38 -5.88 17.65
CA GLU A 103 16.02 -6.54 16.51
C GLU A 103 15.51 -7.98 16.30
N SER A 104 15.28 -8.72 17.39
CA SER A 104 14.75 -10.09 17.36
C SER A 104 13.35 -10.20 16.76
N LEU A 105 12.58 -9.11 16.70
CA LEU A 105 11.25 -9.07 16.09
C LEU A 105 11.32 -8.87 14.57
N ASN A 106 12.41 -8.25 14.07
CA ASN A 106 12.64 -8.00 12.65
C ASN A 106 11.42 -7.36 11.94
N LEU A 107 10.67 -6.47 12.62
CA LEU A 107 9.42 -5.89 12.09
C LEU A 107 9.70 -4.82 11.03
N ASP A 108 10.89 -4.22 11.05
CA ASP A 108 11.36 -3.23 10.08
C ASP A 108 11.57 -3.85 8.68
N ARG A 109 11.64 -5.19 8.58
CA ARG A 109 11.71 -5.92 7.30
C ARG A 109 10.60 -5.53 6.34
N HIS A 110 9.38 -5.26 6.84
CA HIS A 110 8.27 -4.84 5.99
C HIS A 110 8.59 -3.53 5.28
N TRP A 111 9.10 -2.55 6.02
CA TRP A 111 9.43 -1.24 5.48
C TRP A 111 10.64 -1.33 4.56
N ARG A 112 11.71 -2.04 4.97
CA ARG A 112 12.91 -2.22 4.14
C ARG A 112 12.57 -2.88 2.80
N ASN A 113 11.81 -3.97 2.82
CA ASN A 113 11.43 -4.69 1.61
C ASN A 113 10.55 -3.83 0.70
N ALA A 114 9.50 -3.20 1.26
CA ALA A 114 8.63 -2.31 0.49
C ALA A 114 9.41 -1.11 -0.07
N ARG A 115 10.26 -0.48 0.73
CA ARG A 115 11.06 0.68 0.31
C ARG A 115 12.00 0.32 -0.83
N VAL A 116 12.73 -0.79 -0.74
CA VAL A 116 13.63 -1.23 -1.81
C VAL A 116 12.83 -1.53 -3.08
N HIS A 117 11.76 -2.32 -2.98
CA HIS A 117 11.01 -2.75 -4.16
C HIS A 117 10.31 -1.58 -4.88
N THR A 118 9.70 -0.66 -4.11
CA THR A 118 9.00 0.51 -4.66
C THR A 118 9.91 1.56 -5.30
N LEU A 119 11.23 1.40 -5.21
CA LEU A 119 12.21 2.26 -5.89
C LEU A 119 12.53 1.81 -7.32
N HIS A 120 12.12 0.60 -7.72
CA HIS A 120 12.42 0.04 -9.04
C HIS A 120 12.06 0.99 -10.19
N ASP A 121 10.89 1.60 -10.12
CA ASP A 121 10.47 2.67 -11.02
C ASP A 121 9.72 3.76 -10.26
N PRO A 122 9.98 5.03 -10.60
CA PRO A 122 9.55 6.17 -9.80
C PRO A 122 8.02 6.35 -9.87
N VAL A 123 7.32 6.04 -8.78
CA VAL A 123 5.85 6.16 -8.67
C VAL A 123 5.31 7.54 -9.08
N ARG A 124 6.08 8.62 -8.87
CA ARG A 124 5.73 9.98 -9.32
C ARG A 124 5.46 10.09 -10.83
N TRP A 125 6.12 9.27 -11.65
CA TRP A 125 5.87 9.23 -13.09
C TRP A 125 4.57 8.51 -13.43
N LYS A 126 4.11 7.57 -12.60
CA LYS A 126 2.78 6.94 -12.75
C LYS A 126 1.67 7.96 -12.51
N TYR A 127 1.84 8.87 -11.56
CA TYR A 127 0.92 10.01 -11.36
C TYR A 127 0.87 10.91 -12.59
N GLN A 128 2.03 11.29 -13.15
CA GLN A 128 2.09 12.09 -14.37
C GLN A 128 1.38 11.39 -15.54
N LEU A 129 1.63 10.09 -15.73
CA LEU A 129 1.00 9.27 -16.77
C LEU A 129 -0.52 9.29 -16.63
N LEU A 130 -1.05 9.01 -15.44
CA LEU A 130 -2.49 9.04 -15.19
C LEU A 130 -3.08 10.43 -15.41
N GLY A 131 -2.40 11.46 -14.90
CA GLY A 131 -2.82 12.85 -15.06
C GLY A 131 -2.88 13.26 -16.53
N ASN A 132 -1.88 12.89 -17.32
CA ASN A 132 -1.81 13.23 -18.75
C ASN A 132 -2.90 12.53 -19.57
N TRP A 133 -3.24 11.29 -19.21
CA TRP A 133 -4.39 10.60 -19.80
C TRP A 133 -5.71 11.29 -19.44
N VAL A 134 -5.96 11.53 -18.15
CA VAL A 134 -7.22 12.10 -17.67
C VAL A 134 -7.42 13.53 -18.16
N LEU A 135 -6.36 14.34 -18.18
CA LEU A 135 -6.42 15.75 -18.52
C LEU A 135 -6.36 16.00 -20.04
N ASN A 136 -5.47 15.29 -20.75
CA ASN A 136 -5.13 15.60 -22.14
C ASN A 136 -5.50 14.48 -23.13
N GLY A 137 -6.02 13.34 -22.66
CA GLY A 137 -6.30 12.18 -23.53
C GLY A 137 -5.04 11.53 -24.13
N ILE A 138 -3.86 11.88 -23.62
CA ILE A 138 -2.60 11.36 -24.15
C ILE A 138 -2.36 9.97 -23.57
N ARG A 139 -2.33 8.96 -24.45
CA ARG A 139 -2.10 7.55 -24.08
C ARG A 139 -0.73 7.37 -23.41
N PRO A 140 -0.60 6.44 -22.45
CA PRO A 140 0.70 6.01 -21.96
C PRO A 140 1.60 5.56 -23.11
N GLN A 141 2.82 6.09 -23.17
CA GLN A 141 3.82 5.57 -24.09
C GLN A 141 4.30 4.19 -23.62
N ARG A 142 4.54 3.29 -24.58
CA ARG A 142 5.19 2.00 -24.32
C ARG A 142 6.64 2.25 -23.90
N HIS A 143 6.97 1.92 -22.67
CA HIS A 143 8.31 1.96 -22.09
C HIS A 143 8.50 0.72 -21.23
N ASP A 144 9.73 0.25 -21.04
CA ASP A 144 10.03 -0.98 -20.29
C ASP A 144 9.62 -0.91 -18.80
N TRP A 145 9.39 0.29 -18.27
CA TRP A 145 8.87 0.54 -16.92
C TRP A 145 7.37 0.84 -16.89
N ASN A 146 6.66 0.79 -18.03
CA ASN A 146 5.23 1.09 -18.15
C ASN A 146 4.33 -0.12 -18.27
#